data_AF-A0A349KZ21-F1
#
_entry.id   AF-A0A349KZ21-F1
#
_cell.length_a   1.000
_cell.length_b   1.000
_cell.length_c   1.000
_cell.angle_alpha   90.00
_cell.angle_beta   90.00
_cell.angle_gamma   90.00
#
_symmetry.space_group_name_H-M   'P 1'
#
loop_
_entity.id
_entity.type
_entity.pdbx_description
1 polymer ?
#
loop_
_entity_poly.entity_id
_entity_poly.type
_entity_poly.pdbx_seq_one_letter_code
_entity_poly.pdbx_strand_id
1 'polypeptide(L)' 'WSDWLLRMQRLERDWFVPLLAALKEGRLGQLTLMLSNRDAYAEFGSSKNAQRKFWRAPTLNKLST' A
#
# COMPACT_ATOMS: atom_id res chain seq x y z
N TRP A 1 21.75 -9.96 -4.58
CA TRP A 1 20.48 -9.72 -5.31
C TRP A 1 19.33 -10.63 -4.89
N SER A 2 19.53 -11.81 -4.30
CA SER A 2 18.44 -12.67 -3.80
C SER A 2 17.89 -12.28 -2.42
N ASP A 3 18.73 -11.70 -1.56
CA ASP A 3 18.36 -11.36 -0.18
C ASP A 3 17.23 -10.31 -0.09
N TRP A 4 17.25 -9.29 -0.94
CA TRP A 4 16.18 -8.28 -0.97
C TRP A 4 14.84 -8.90 -1.39
N LEU A 5 14.86 -9.83 -2.35
CA LEU A 5 13.65 -10.52 -2.83
C LEU A 5 13.06 -11.41 -1.74
N LEU A 6 13.90 -12.13 -0.99
CA LEU A 6 13.46 -12.92 0.16
C LEU A 6 12.83 -12.06 1.25
N ARG A 7 13.42 -10.88 1.54
CA ARG A 7 12.84 -9.92 2.49
C ARG A 7 11.52 -9.35 2.01
N MET A 8 11.42 -9.03 0.71
CA MET A 8 10.17 -8.57 0.09
C MET A 8 9.09 -9.64 0.14
N GLN A 9 9.40 -10.88 -0.20
CA GLN A 9 8.44 -12.00 -0.13
C GLN A 9 7.97 -12.25 1.31
N ARG A 10 8.86 -12.06 2.29
CA ARG A 10 8.48 -12.17 3.71
C ARG A 10 7.51 -11.07 4.11
N LEU A 11 7.79 -9.82 3.74
CA LEU A 11 6.86 -8.71 3.96
C LEU A 11 5.52 -8.94 3.27
N GLU A 12 5.54 -9.45 2.05
CA GLU A 12 4.32 -9.76 1.30
C GLU A 12 3.47 -10.82 2.00
N ARG A 13 4.07 -11.95 2.38
CA ARG A 13 3.37 -13.04 3.05
C ARG A 13 2.85 -12.63 4.42
N ASP A 14 3.68 -11.97 5.22
CA ASP A 14 3.39 -11.73 6.63
C ASP A 14 2.48 -10.50 6.81
N TRP A 15 2.51 -9.51 5.90
CA TRP A 15 1.77 -8.25 6.03
C TRP A 15 0.83 -7.97 4.86
N PHE A 16 1.33 -7.94 3.62
CA PHE A 16 0.52 -7.43 2.50
C PHE A 16 -0.67 -8.34 2.16
N VAL A 17 -0.45 -9.65 2.07
CA VAL A 17 -1.49 -10.64 1.76
C VAL A 17 -2.63 -10.65 2.79
N PRO A 18 -2.37 -10.78 4.11
CA PRO A 18 -3.45 -10.81 5.11
C PRO A 18 -4.17 -9.46 5.24
N LEU A 19 -3.46 -8.34 5.13
CA LEU A 19 -4.08 -7.01 5.18
C LEU A 19 -4.96 -6.76 3.96
N LEU A 20 -4.53 -7.20 2.77
CA LEU A 20 -5.34 -7.12 1.56
C LEU A 20 -6.60 -8.00 1.67
N ALA A 21 -6.49 -9.20 2.22
CA ALA A 21 -7.62 -10.08 2.47
C ALA A 21 -8.63 -9.45 3.44
N ALA A 22 -8.16 -8.90 4.57
CA ALA A 22 -9.00 -8.20 5.54
C ALA A 22 -9.69 -6.96 4.94
N LEU A 23 -9.00 -6.23 4.05
CA LEU A 23 -9.56 -5.09 3.31
C LEU A 23 -10.61 -5.54 2.27
N LYS A 24 -10.40 -6.66 1.59
CA LYS A 24 -11.36 -7.24 0.62
C LYS A 24 -12.63 -7.73 1.30
N GLU A 25 -12.48 -8.45 2.40
CA GLU A 25 -13.60 -8.92 3.22
C GLU A 25 -14.37 -7.75 3.85
N GLY A 26 -13.77 -6.55 3.90
CA GLY A 26 -14.39 -5.37 4.47
C GLY A 26 -14.32 -5.31 5.99
N ARG A 27 -13.47 -6.15 6.61
CA ARG A 27 -13.10 -6.02 8.02
C ARG A 27 -12.32 -4.73 8.28
N LEU A 28 -11.61 -4.24 7.26
CA LEU A 28 -10.91 -2.96 7.25
C LEU A 28 -11.51 -2.06 6.16
N GLY A 29 -11.85 -0.82 6.49
CA GLY A 29 -12.34 0.16 5.52
C GLY A 29 -11.20 0.82 4.73
N GLN A 30 -10.09 1.08 5.42
CA GLN A 30 -8.90 1.76 4.91
C GLN A 30 -7.65 1.22 5.62
N LEU A 31 -6.53 1.20 4.89
CA LEU A 31 -5.21 0.79 5.32
C LEU A 31 -4.22 1.86 4.89
N THR A 32 -3.34 2.28 5.79
CA THR A 32 -2.19 3.12 5.46
C THR A 32 -0.92 2.38 5.85
N LEU A 33 -0.05 2.14 4.88
CA LEU A 33 1.26 1.51 5.07
C LEU A 33 2.32 2.60 5.10
N MET A 34 2.95 2.74 6.26
CA MET A 34 4.12 3.59 6.49
C MET A 34 5.38 2.75 6.34
N LEU A 35 6.16 2.99 5.28
CA LEU A 35 7.46 2.36 5.06
C LEU A 35 8.55 3.40 5.29
N SER A 36 9.17 3.36 6.46
CA SER A 36 10.29 4.24 6.83
C SER A 36 11.62 3.50 6.73
N ASN A 37 12.61 4.13 6.12
CA ASN A 37 14.03 3.86 6.28
C ASN A 37 14.73 5.13 6.82
N ARG A 38 16.00 5.01 7.20
CA ARG A 38 16.78 6.10 7.80
C ARG A 38 16.79 7.40 6.97
N ASP A 39 16.76 7.27 5.65
CA ASP A 39 16.91 8.40 4.72
C ASP A 39 15.64 8.67 3.88
N ALA A 40 14.62 7.81 4.00
CA ALA A 40 13.43 7.90 3.16
C ALA A 40 12.21 7.36 3.87
N TYR A 41 11.06 7.96 3.60
CA TYR A 41 9.78 7.50 4.10
C TYR A 41 8.78 7.47 2.94
N ALA A 42 8.00 6.40 2.86
CA ALA A 42 6.98 6.21 1.86
C ALA A 42 5.66 5.84 2.51
N GLU A 43 4.61 6.54 2.12
CA GLU A 43 3.26 6.32 2.61
C GLU A 43 2.38 5.79 1.49
N PHE A 44 1.72 4.66 1.75
CA PHE A 44 0.80 4.03 0.81
C PHE A 44 -0.57 3.85 1.45
N GLY A 45 -1.55 4.64 0.99
CA GLY A 45 -2.95 4.48 1.37
C GLY A 45 -3.69 3.53 0.43
N SER A 46 -4.45 2.58 0.99
CA SER A 46 -5.36 1.72 0.24
C SER A 46 -6.69 1.58 0.98
N SER A 47 -7.79 1.51 0.25
CA SER A 47 -9.13 1.32 0.81
C SER A 47 -9.86 0.23 0.05
N LYS A 48 -10.94 -0.32 0.62
CA LYS A 48 -11.77 -1.31 -0.07
C LYS A 48 -12.22 -0.82 -1.45
N ASN A 49 -12.51 0.48 -1.56
CA ASN A 49 -12.90 1.11 -2.83
C ASN A 49 -11.72 1.35 -3.77
N ALA A 50 -10.50 1.54 -3.25
CA ALA A 50 -9.29 1.66 -4.08
C ALA A 50 -8.92 0.34 -4.79
N GLN A 51 -9.34 -0.81 -4.24
CA GLN A 51 -9.18 -2.11 -4.91
C GLN A 51 -10.12 -2.30 -6.10
N ARG A 52 -11.25 -1.58 -6.12
CA ARG A 52 -12.11 -1.52 -7.30
C ARG A 52 -11.34 -0.63 -8.26
N LYS A 53 -11.06 -1.11 -9.48
CA LYS A 53 -10.38 -0.34 -10.54
C LYS A 53 -11.22 0.89 -10.93
N PHE A 54 -11.27 1.89 -10.07
CA PHE A 54 -11.62 3.23 -10.43
C PHE A 54 -10.32 3.85 -10.91
N TRP A 55 -10.16 3.84 -12.23
CA TRP A 55 -9.12 4.56 -12.95
C TRP A 55 -9.28 6.06 -12.66
N ARG A 56 -8.89 6.50 -11.46
CA ARG A 56 -8.80 7.92 -11.13
C ARG A 56 -7.37 8.33 -11.40
N ALA A 57 -7.16 9.07 -12.48
CA ALA A 57 -5.88 9.68 -12.78
C ALA A 57 -5.47 10.55 -11.57
N PRO A 58 -4.23 10.42 -11.06
CA PRO A 58 -3.72 11.36 -10.07
C PRO A 58 -3.66 12.74 -10.73
N THR A 59 -4.53 13.67 -10.33
CA THR A 59 -4.49 15.04 -10.83
C THR A 59 -3.56 15.86 -9.95
N LEU A 60 -2.49 16.39 -10.55
CA LEU A 60 -1.52 17.29 -9.90
C LEU A 60 -2.07 18.71 -9.67
N ASN A 61 -3.39 18.91 -9.80
CA ASN A 61 -4.04 20.23 -9.69
C ASN A 61 -3.85 20.92 -8.34
N LYS A 62 -3.36 20.21 -7.31
CA LYS A 62 -3.09 20.78 -5.98
C LYS A 62 -1.63 21.17 -5.74
N LEU A 63 -0.76 21.06 -6.74
CA LEU A 63 0.68 21.33 -6.59
C LEU A 63 1.13 22.65 -7.24
N SER A 64 0.20 23.47 -7.73
CA SER A 64 0.46 24.84 -8.17
C SER A 64 0.03 25.82 -7.08
N THR A 65 0.96 26.17 -6.20
CA THR A 65 0.91 27.39 -5.36
C THR A 65 2.27 28.04 -5.42
#